data_AF-A0A3D2RR89-F1
#
_entry.id   AF-A0A3D2RR89-F1
#
_cell.length_a   1.000
_cell.length_b   1.000
_cell.length_c   1.000
_cell.angle_alpha   90.00
_cell.angle_beta   90.00
_cell.angle_gamma   90.00
#
_symmetry.space_group_name_H-M   'P 1'
#
loop_
_entity.id
_entity.type
_entity.pdbx_description
1 polymer ?
#
loop_
_entity_poly.entity_id
_entity_poly.type
_entity_poly.pdbx_seq_one_letter_code
_entity_poly.pdbx_strand_id
1 'polypeptide(L)'
;MRVTLNSPRRRPAHIASFSAPEGVDSELLRLTGNDDELIAERDPDGSVYSVYSPAVVLGEPISYELETIDSAAPCSSISAEQGDDQIAISLCDSPLMTFKYGDDVVKPTINPILTPGGTNMLREPISAWGEGEHPWQRGLTLMQGAINGIDCWNEKAIETHGRTEQDTLSVHHGPLSLTISSDNSWYCGDRKLMTDHRSYRLFDTKRDSVILDIMLTLKASEGDVTIGDTKEGGFLCIRVNPSMNASDGGTMQNAYGASDEKGCWSMPSHWMDYYGPVGDETAGFAIFDHPENFRYPTTWHVRGYGLFAPNCWMFKPDHRLESDSEMRFRWRVTIHTGDTNKSQIGSRFLDYADGLRMEIEE
;
A
#
# COMPACT_ATOMS: atom_id res chain seq x y z
N MET A 1 -28.69 8.00 -12.50
CA MET A 1 -28.76 6.56 -12.84
C MET A 1 -29.02 5.83 -11.54
N ARG A 2 -30.00 4.95 -11.48
CA ARG A 2 -30.28 4.23 -10.24
C ARG A 2 -29.36 3.02 -10.11
N VAL A 3 -28.76 2.86 -8.93
CA VAL A 3 -27.84 1.76 -8.62
C VAL A 3 -28.19 1.12 -7.29
N THR A 4 -27.84 -0.15 -7.14
CA THR A 4 -27.88 -0.85 -5.85
C THR A 4 -26.48 -1.19 -5.38
N LEU A 5 -26.24 -0.99 -4.08
CA LEU A 5 -25.04 -1.44 -3.40
C LEU A 5 -25.35 -2.73 -2.63
N ASN A 6 -24.69 -3.81 -3.01
CA ASN A 6 -24.88 -5.14 -2.42
C ASN A 6 -23.54 -5.71 -1.93
N SER A 7 -23.60 -6.67 -1.01
CA SER A 7 -22.42 -7.38 -0.52
C SER A 7 -22.69 -8.88 -0.41
N PRO A 8 -21.74 -9.75 -0.79
CA PRO A 8 -21.88 -11.20 -0.66
C PRO A 8 -21.86 -11.68 0.81
N ARG A 9 -21.69 -10.77 1.77
CA ARG A 9 -21.62 -11.03 3.21
C ARG A 9 -22.07 -9.80 3.99
N ARG A 10 -22.30 -9.96 5.29
CA ARG A 10 -22.52 -8.82 6.17
C ARG A 10 -21.25 -7.97 6.22
N ARG A 11 -21.37 -6.72 5.81
CA ARG A 11 -20.29 -5.74 5.79
C ARG A 11 -20.60 -4.58 6.74
N PRO A 12 -19.71 -4.22 7.68
CA PRO A 12 -19.91 -3.04 8.52
C PRO A 12 -19.73 -1.74 7.72
N ALA A 13 -20.21 -0.62 8.26
CA ALA A 13 -19.96 0.70 7.68
C ALA A 13 -18.45 1.00 7.67
N HIS A 14 -17.90 1.25 6.48
CA HIS A 14 -16.46 1.43 6.26
C HIS A 14 -16.17 1.92 4.84
N ILE A 15 -14.91 2.26 4.54
CA ILE A 15 -14.47 2.49 3.17
C ILE A 15 -14.67 1.22 2.34
N ALA A 16 -15.34 1.35 1.21
CA ALA A 16 -15.58 0.31 0.22
C ALA A 16 -15.11 0.79 -1.13
N SER A 17 -14.90 -0.15 -2.03
CA SER A 17 -14.67 0.16 -3.43
C SER A 17 -15.64 -0.65 -4.30
N PHE A 18 -16.02 -0.07 -5.44
CA PHE A 18 -16.83 -0.71 -6.48
C PHE A 18 -16.29 -0.34 -7.86
N SER A 19 -16.53 -1.19 -8.86
CA SER A 19 -16.07 -0.95 -10.24
C SER A 19 -16.75 0.28 -10.84
N ALA A 20 -15.99 1.05 -11.61
CA ALA A 20 -16.54 2.18 -12.36
C ALA A 20 -17.71 1.73 -13.27
N PRO A 21 -18.84 2.45 -13.27
CA PRO A 21 -19.90 2.17 -14.23
C PRO A 21 -19.39 2.35 -15.67
N GLU A 22 -19.91 1.57 -16.61
CA GLU A 22 -19.52 1.66 -18.01
C GLU A 22 -19.78 3.07 -18.57
N GLY A 23 -18.78 3.63 -19.25
CA GLY A 23 -18.86 4.97 -19.83
C GLY A 23 -18.78 6.13 -18.83
N VAL A 24 -18.51 5.88 -17.55
CA VAL A 24 -18.37 6.91 -16.51
C VAL A 24 -16.90 7.10 -16.12
N ASP A 25 -16.33 8.23 -16.53
CA ASP A 25 -14.92 8.60 -16.34
C ASP A 25 -14.70 9.79 -15.39
N SER A 26 -15.77 10.39 -14.86
CA SER A 26 -15.72 11.48 -13.89
C SER A 26 -14.88 11.12 -12.66
N GLU A 27 -14.15 12.09 -12.09
CA GLU A 27 -13.37 11.83 -10.87
C GLU A 27 -14.26 11.58 -9.65
N LEU A 28 -15.47 12.14 -9.63
CA LEU A 28 -16.37 12.11 -8.49
C LEU A 28 -17.80 11.72 -8.88
N LEU A 29 -18.42 10.94 -8.01
CA LEU A 29 -19.84 10.61 -8.07
C LEU A 29 -20.54 11.03 -6.77
N ARG A 30 -21.79 11.48 -6.88
CA ARG A 30 -22.71 11.61 -5.76
C ARG A 30 -23.74 10.47 -5.83
N LEU A 31 -23.95 9.80 -4.69
CA LEU A 31 -24.99 8.80 -4.50
C LEU A 31 -25.99 9.33 -3.47
N THR A 32 -27.23 9.57 -3.88
CA THR A 32 -28.29 10.13 -3.03
C THR A 32 -29.42 9.13 -2.83
N GLY A 33 -29.76 8.81 -1.57
CA GLY A 33 -30.80 7.83 -1.26
C GLY A 33 -30.75 7.37 0.20
N ASN A 34 -31.86 6.82 0.70
CA ASN A 34 -31.99 6.31 2.08
C ASN A 34 -31.66 7.34 3.17
N ASP A 35 -32.12 8.59 2.98
CA ASP A 35 -31.82 9.72 3.86
C ASP A 35 -30.31 9.98 4.03
N ASP A 36 -29.51 9.58 3.05
CA ASP A 36 -28.04 9.68 3.04
C ASP A 36 -27.52 10.24 1.70
N GLU A 37 -26.35 10.84 1.75
CA GLU A 37 -25.59 11.31 0.58
C GLU A 37 -24.14 10.83 0.71
N LEU A 38 -23.69 10.03 -0.26
CA LEU A 38 -22.32 9.54 -0.32
C LEU A 38 -21.57 10.20 -1.47
N ILE A 39 -20.32 10.55 -1.22
CA ILE A 39 -19.37 10.94 -2.27
C ILE A 39 -18.49 9.74 -2.56
N ALA A 40 -18.40 9.35 -3.83
CA ALA A 40 -17.46 8.33 -4.30
C ALA A 40 -16.34 8.99 -5.11
N GLU A 41 -15.11 8.60 -4.83
CA GLU A 41 -13.90 9.17 -5.40
C GLU A 41 -13.17 8.13 -6.25
N ARG A 42 -13.01 8.42 -7.54
CA ARG A 42 -12.35 7.54 -8.51
C ARG A 42 -10.90 7.32 -8.10
N ASP A 43 -10.43 6.10 -8.28
CA ASP A 43 -9.01 5.82 -8.20
C ASP A 43 -8.28 6.45 -9.38
N PRO A 44 -7.20 7.23 -9.16
CA PRO A 44 -6.51 7.91 -10.25
C PRO A 44 -5.90 6.93 -11.26
N ASP A 45 -5.62 5.70 -10.84
CA ASP A 45 -4.91 4.71 -11.64
C ASP A 45 -5.74 3.45 -11.94
N GLY A 46 -7.04 3.50 -11.63
CA GLY A 46 -7.93 2.36 -11.67
C GLY A 46 -9.32 2.70 -12.18
N SER A 47 -10.07 1.66 -12.59
CA SER A 47 -11.49 1.78 -12.91
C SER A 47 -12.35 1.37 -11.72
N VAL A 48 -12.04 1.94 -10.56
CA VAL A 48 -12.75 1.69 -9.29
C VAL A 48 -13.01 3.02 -8.60
N TYR A 49 -14.12 3.11 -7.86
CA TYR A 49 -14.42 4.22 -6.98
C TYR A 49 -14.36 3.75 -5.54
N SER A 50 -13.83 4.61 -4.66
CA SER A 50 -13.89 4.41 -3.21
C SER A 50 -15.02 5.25 -2.62
N VAL A 51 -15.68 4.76 -1.58
CA VAL A 51 -16.81 5.42 -0.90
C VAL A 51 -16.89 5.01 0.57
N TYR A 52 -17.23 5.92 1.49
CA TYR A 52 -17.63 5.52 2.84
C TYR A 52 -19.05 4.96 2.81
N SER A 53 -19.16 3.67 2.53
CA SER A 53 -20.45 2.98 2.45
C SER A 53 -20.99 2.65 3.85
N PRO A 54 -22.31 2.76 4.08
CA PRO A 54 -22.95 2.27 5.30
C PRO A 54 -22.82 0.74 5.44
N ALA A 55 -23.34 0.20 6.53
CA ALA A 55 -23.37 -1.24 6.71
C ALA A 55 -24.32 -1.87 5.68
N VAL A 56 -23.85 -2.90 4.97
CA VAL A 56 -24.64 -3.65 3.98
C VAL A 56 -24.86 -5.05 4.51
N VAL A 57 -26.11 -5.47 4.61
CA VAL A 57 -26.50 -6.80 5.07
C VAL A 57 -26.74 -7.68 3.85
N LEU A 58 -26.30 -8.94 3.93
CA LEU A 58 -26.50 -9.90 2.85
C LEU A 58 -28.00 -10.07 2.57
N GLY A 59 -28.40 -9.85 1.33
CA GLY A 59 -29.80 -9.93 0.89
C GLY A 59 -30.61 -8.66 1.11
N GLU A 60 -30.00 -7.59 1.63
CA GLU A 60 -30.62 -6.29 1.85
C GLU A 60 -29.81 -5.20 1.11
N PRO A 61 -29.91 -5.13 -0.23
CA PRO A 61 -29.19 -4.13 -1.01
C PRO A 61 -29.72 -2.72 -0.72
N ILE A 62 -28.85 -1.72 -0.90
CA ILE A 62 -29.18 -0.31 -0.66
C ILE A 62 -29.22 0.43 -2.00
N SER A 63 -30.37 1.01 -2.38
CA SER A 63 -30.52 1.75 -3.63
C SER A 63 -30.11 3.21 -3.49
N TYR A 64 -29.41 3.76 -4.48
CA TYR A 64 -29.05 5.18 -4.59
C TYR A 64 -29.32 5.70 -6.01
N GLU A 65 -29.62 7.00 -6.11
CA GLU A 65 -29.48 7.73 -7.37
C GLU A 65 -28.04 8.20 -7.51
N LEU A 66 -27.38 7.80 -8.60
CA LEU A 66 -26.01 8.13 -8.94
C LEU A 66 -25.97 9.25 -9.99
N GLU A 67 -25.20 10.30 -9.70
CA GLU A 67 -24.87 11.38 -10.63
C GLU A 67 -23.37 11.70 -10.59
N THR A 68 -22.83 12.17 -11.72
CA THR A 68 -21.47 12.70 -11.80
C THR A 68 -21.45 14.11 -11.23
N ILE A 69 -20.41 14.46 -10.49
CA ILE A 69 -20.22 15.82 -9.96
C ILE A 69 -18.83 16.35 -10.30
N ASP A 70 -18.70 17.66 -10.48
CA ASP A 70 -17.44 18.29 -10.87
C ASP A 70 -16.51 18.56 -9.67
N SER A 71 -17.07 18.68 -8.46
CA SER A 71 -16.30 18.97 -7.25
C SER A 71 -17.02 18.58 -5.97
N ALA A 72 -16.23 18.26 -4.95
CA ALA A 72 -16.64 18.10 -3.57
C ALA A 72 -15.54 18.69 -2.66
N ALA A 73 -15.89 19.09 -1.44
CA ALA A 73 -14.90 19.58 -0.49
C ALA A 73 -13.93 18.45 -0.11
N PRO A 74 -12.61 18.73 0.01
CA PRO A 74 -11.64 17.72 0.44
C PRO A 74 -11.94 17.22 1.86
N CYS A 75 -11.48 16.01 2.18
CA CYS A 75 -11.63 15.49 3.54
C CYS A 75 -10.91 16.39 4.56
N SER A 76 -11.55 16.67 5.69
CA SER A 76 -10.94 17.55 6.71
C SER A 76 -10.02 16.82 7.67
N SER A 77 -10.03 15.49 7.68
CA SER A 77 -9.23 14.71 8.63
C SER A 77 -7.80 14.48 8.19
N ILE A 78 -7.44 14.70 6.93
CA ILE A 78 -6.07 14.53 6.43
C ILE A 78 -5.51 15.88 5.98
N SER A 79 -4.25 16.16 6.30
CA SER A 79 -3.53 17.32 5.77
C SER A 79 -2.11 16.94 5.36
N ALA A 80 -1.58 17.65 4.36
CA ALA A 80 -0.20 17.50 3.91
C ALA A 80 0.52 18.85 3.87
N GLU A 81 1.78 18.85 4.30
CA GLU A 81 2.72 19.96 4.17
C GLU A 81 3.90 19.48 3.33
N GLN A 82 4.01 20.02 2.11
CA GLN A 82 5.10 19.70 1.19
C GLN A 82 6.28 20.65 1.42
N GLY A 83 7.44 20.08 1.73
CA GLY A 83 8.74 20.73 1.74
C GLY A 83 9.53 20.43 0.47
N ASP A 84 10.84 20.69 0.51
CA ASP A 84 11.72 20.50 -0.65
C ASP A 84 12.00 19.01 -0.94
N ASP A 85 12.17 18.21 0.12
CA ASP A 85 12.62 16.81 0.11
C ASP A 85 11.67 15.86 0.86
N GLN A 86 10.53 16.36 1.32
CA GLN A 86 9.56 15.58 2.08
C GLN A 86 8.13 16.13 1.99
N ILE A 87 7.16 15.25 2.22
CA ILE A 87 5.76 15.60 2.48
C ILE A 87 5.40 15.07 3.86
N ALA A 88 5.12 15.98 4.81
CA ALA A 88 4.62 15.62 6.13
C ALA A 88 3.10 15.49 6.07
N ILE A 89 2.55 14.38 6.56
CA ILE A 89 1.12 14.09 6.58
C ILE A 89 0.64 14.01 8.02
N SER A 90 -0.46 14.69 8.30
CA SER A 90 -1.17 14.63 9.58
C SER A 90 -2.57 14.06 9.39
N LEU A 91 -3.05 13.40 10.44
CA LEU A 91 -4.39 12.85 10.57
C LEU A 91 -5.04 13.46 11.83
N CYS A 92 -6.18 14.13 11.69
CA CYS A 92 -6.89 14.81 12.77
C CYS A 92 -5.95 15.72 13.59
N ASP A 93 -5.22 16.60 12.91
CA ASP A 93 -4.23 17.53 13.47
C ASP A 93 -3.03 16.87 14.18
N SER A 94 -2.89 15.55 14.11
CA SER A 94 -1.77 14.80 14.69
C SER A 94 -0.83 14.28 13.60
N PRO A 95 0.51 14.38 13.76
CA PRO A 95 1.44 13.83 12.79
C PRO A 95 1.24 12.33 12.60
N LEU A 96 1.16 11.88 11.34
CA LEU A 96 0.96 10.47 11.01
C LEU A 96 2.19 9.89 10.32
N MET A 97 2.59 10.46 9.18
CA MET A 97 3.69 9.91 8.39
C MET A 97 4.44 10.98 7.60
N THR A 98 5.66 10.65 7.19
CA THR A 98 6.46 11.51 6.31
C THR A 98 6.92 10.72 5.10
N PHE A 99 6.54 11.18 3.91
CA PHE A 99 7.08 10.69 2.65
C PHE A 99 8.35 11.47 2.31
N LYS A 100 9.49 10.80 2.23
CA LYS A 100 10.81 11.39 1.96
C LYS A 100 11.26 11.05 0.54
N TYR A 101 11.80 12.03 -0.17
CA TYR A 101 12.26 11.94 -1.55
C TYR A 101 13.45 12.86 -1.80
N GLY A 102 13.97 12.89 -3.03
CA GLY A 102 15.10 13.74 -3.40
C GLY A 102 16.47 13.10 -3.14
N ASP A 103 17.53 13.88 -3.31
CA ASP A 103 18.91 13.39 -3.47
C ASP A 103 19.50 12.73 -2.21
N ASP A 104 18.94 13.03 -1.02
CA ASP A 104 19.38 12.47 0.25
C ASP A 104 18.93 11.01 0.45
N VAL A 105 18.01 10.52 -0.39
CA VAL A 105 17.57 9.12 -0.38
C VAL A 105 17.80 8.46 -1.73
N VAL A 106 18.43 7.28 -1.73
CA VAL A 106 18.61 6.46 -2.95
C VAL A 106 17.26 6.06 -3.57
N LYS A 107 16.23 6.01 -2.73
CA LYS A 107 14.86 5.63 -3.07
C LYS A 107 13.87 6.28 -2.11
N PRO A 108 12.69 6.75 -2.58
CA PRO A 108 11.66 7.29 -1.71
C PRO A 108 11.28 6.33 -0.61
N THR A 109 11.00 6.88 0.57
CA THR A 109 10.63 6.09 1.73
C THR A 109 9.59 6.81 2.57
N ILE A 110 8.68 6.06 3.18
CA ILE A 110 7.80 6.59 4.22
C ILE A 110 8.42 6.24 5.57
N ASN A 111 8.84 7.26 6.33
CA ASN A 111 9.34 7.15 7.70
C ASN A 111 9.42 8.54 8.35
N PRO A 112 8.79 8.77 9.52
CA PRO A 112 8.07 7.81 10.35
C PRO A 112 6.69 7.40 9.81
N ILE A 113 6.13 6.35 10.41
CA ILE A 113 4.67 6.17 10.55
C ILE A 113 4.42 6.04 12.05
N LEU A 114 3.62 6.95 12.60
CA LEU A 114 3.41 7.08 14.04
C LEU A 114 2.15 6.36 14.51
N THR A 115 2.21 5.80 15.73
CA THR A 115 1.01 5.41 16.47
C THR A 115 0.19 6.63 16.88
N PRO A 116 -1.08 6.47 17.33
CA PRO A 116 -1.84 7.56 17.95
C PRO A 116 -1.12 8.23 19.12
N GLY A 117 -0.30 7.49 19.87
CA GLY A 117 0.57 8.03 20.93
C GLY A 117 1.85 8.73 20.43
N GLY A 118 2.07 8.83 19.11
CA GLY A 118 3.21 9.53 18.52
C GLY A 118 4.51 8.73 18.49
N THR A 119 4.47 7.41 18.67
CA THR A 119 5.68 6.55 18.62
C THR A 119 5.88 6.01 17.21
N ASN A 120 7.10 6.07 16.67
CA ASN A 120 7.39 5.52 15.33
C ASN A 120 7.32 3.99 15.31
N MET A 121 6.47 3.47 14.43
CA MET A 121 6.25 2.04 14.19
C MET A 121 7.27 1.43 13.22
N LEU A 122 8.07 2.26 12.54
CA LEU A 122 9.07 1.81 11.57
C LEU A 122 10.48 1.83 12.15
N ARG A 123 11.38 1.06 11.55
CA ARG A 123 12.80 1.12 11.88
C ARG A 123 13.37 2.47 11.50
N GLU A 124 13.81 3.23 12.51
CA GLU A 124 14.57 4.47 12.29
C GLU A 124 15.85 4.20 11.46
N PRO A 125 16.21 5.10 10.53
CA PRO A 125 17.48 5.03 9.83
C PRO A 125 18.65 4.94 10.81
N ILE A 126 19.58 4.02 10.55
CA ILE A 126 20.80 3.88 11.34
C ILE A 126 22.02 4.30 10.54
N SER A 127 22.99 4.91 11.22
CA SER A 127 24.28 5.29 10.63
C SER A 127 25.25 4.12 10.53
N ALA A 128 25.09 3.09 11.36
CA ALA A 128 26.04 1.99 11.50
C ALA A 128 25.87 0.93 10.40
N TRP A 129 26.93 0.70 9.64
CA TRP A 129 27.07 -0.38 8.67
C TRP A 129 27.82 -1.54 9.33
N GLY A 130 27.13 -2.27 10.21
CA GLY A 130 27.66 -3.44 10.92
C GLY A 130 27.38 -4.76 10.20
N GLU A 131 28.02 -5.83 10.66
CA GLU A 131 27.70 -7.18 10.20
C GLU A 131 26.26 -7.55 10.56
N GLY A 132 25.47 -7.98 9.57
CA GLY A 132 24.05 -8.30 9.74
C GLY A 132 23.11 -7.09 9.82
N GLU A 133 23.63 -5.87 9.77
CA GLU A 133 22.81 -4.65 9.74
C GLU A 133 22.37 -4.30 8.32
N HIS A 134 21.18 -3.69 8.22
CA HIS A 134 20.59 -3.28 6.95
C HIS A 134 20.16 -1.79 6.95
N PRO A 135 21.10 -0.82 6.95
CA PRO A 135 20.78 0.61 7.05
C PRO A 135 19.88 1.19 5.95
N TRP A 136 19.74 0.47 4.83
CA TRP A 136 18.86 0.82 3.71
C TRP A 136 17.40 0.39 3.91
N GLN A 137 17.10 -0.44 4.91
CA GLN A 137 15.74 -0.86 5.27
C GLN A 137 15.10 0.19 6.19
N ARG A 138 14.76 1.35 5.63
CA ARG A 138 14.39 2.57 6.35
C ARG A 138 12.88 2.73 6.58
N GLY A 139 12.14 1.63 6.76
CA GLY A 139 10.69 1.67 6.99
C GLY A 139 9.91 1.12 5.81
N LEU A 140 8.93 1.87 5.30
CA LEU A 140 8.18 1.48 4.11
C LEU A 140 8.86 2.04 2.85
N THR A 141 9.20 1.15 1.92
CA THR A 141 9.95 1.47 0.70
C THR A 141 9.55 0.54 -0.44
N LEU A 142 9.67 1.03 -1.68
CA LEU A 142 9.56 0.21 -2.89
C LEU A 142 10.95 -0.05 -3.47
N MET A 143 11.39 -1.32 -3.50
CA MET A 143 12.71 -1.77 -3.92
C MET A 143 12.71 -3.22 -4.42
N GLN A 144 13.62 -3.56 -5.33
CA GLN A 144 13.67 -4.89 -5.94
C GLN A 144 15.12 -5.39 -6.05
N GLY A 145 15.37 -6.68 -5.83
CA GLY A 145 16.73 -7.21 -5.71
C GLY A 145 17.54 -7.41 -7.00
N ALA A 146 16.91 -7.39 -8.18
CA ALA A 146 17.56 -7.46 -9.49
C ALA A 146 16.66 -6.94 -10.64
N ILE A 147 16.94 -5.74 -11.17
CA ILE A 147 16.37 -5.20 -12.42
C ILE A 147 17.46 -5.21 -13.49
N ASN A 148 17.29 -6.00 -14.55
CA ASN A 148 18.31 -6.21 -15.58
C ASN A 148 19.67 -6.65 -14.99
N GLY A 149 19.62 -7.45 -13.91
CA GLY A 149 20.80 -7.91 -13.16
C GLY A 149 21.40 -6.87 -12.19
N ILE A 150 20.84 -5.66 -12.10
CA ILE A 150 21.27 -4.62 -11.17
C ILE A 150 20.48 -4.74 -9.86
N ASP A 151 21.20 -4.79 -8.73
CA ASP A 151 20.60 -4.78 -7.41
C ASP A 151 20.04 -3.39 -7.07
N CYS A 152 18.71 -3.29 -6.94
CA CYS A 152 18.00 -2.07 -6.54
C CYS A 152 17.46 -2.18 -5.10
N TRP A 153 17.89 -3.17 -4.34
CA TRP A 153 17.53 -3.41 -2.95
C TRP A 153 18.64 -2.93 -2.01
N ASN A 154 19.86 -3.44 -2.20
CA ASN A 154 21.01 -3.11 -1.37
C ASN A 154 21.69 -1.82 -1.85
N GLU A 155 22.22 -1.02 -0.92
CA GLU A 155 22.87 0.27 -1.25
C GLU A 155 24.40 0.25 -1.11
N LYS A 156 25.00 -0.77 -0.49
CA LYS A 156 26.47 -0.85 -0.29
C LYS A 156 27.13 -2.17 -0.67
N ALA A 157 26.36 -3.22 -0.95
CA ALA A 157 26.93 -4.55 -1.18
C ALA A 157 27.64 -4.69 -2.54
N ILE A 158 27.46 -3.72 -3.46
CA ILE A 158 27.94 -3.75 -4.84
C ILE A 158 28.50 -2.37 -5.20
N GLU A 159 29.58 -2.31 -5.99
CA GLU A 159 30.21 -1.06 -6.46
C GLU A 159 29.23 -0.12 -7.17
N THR A 160 28.16 -0.66 -7.76
CA THR A 160 27.04 0.09 -8.35
C THR A 160 25.71 -0.54 -7.93
N HIS A 161 24.75 0.29 -7.49
CA HIS A 161 23.39 -0.12 -7.13
C HIS A 161 22.36 0.70 -7.89
N GLY A 162 21.14 0.17 -7.94
CA GLY A 162 19.99 0.86 -8.49
C GLY A 162 19.50 1.98 -7.57
N ARG A 163 19.18 3.13 -8.15
CA ARG A 163 18.54 4.27 -7.47
C ARG A 163 17.30 4.71 -8.23
N THR A 164 16.40 5.43 -7.57
CA THR A 164 15.18 5.95 -8.20
C THR A 164 15.04 7.45 -7.97
N GLU A 165 15.02 8.22 -9.06
CA GLU A 165 14.75 9.67 -9.05
C GLU A 165 13.27 9.95 -9.36
N GLN A 166 12.71 10.98 -8.74
CA GLN A 166 11.33 11.41 -8.96
C GLN A 166 11.35 12.43 -10.10
N ASP A 167 10.79 12.05 -11.25
CA ASP A 167 10.66 12.95 -12.39
C ASP A 167 9.52 13.97 -12.15
N THR A 168 8.46 13.49 -11.50
CA THR A 168 7.30 14.29 -11.08
C THR A 168 6.86 13.87 -9.68
N LEU A 169 6.25 14.79 -8.94
CA LEU A 169 5.61 14.53 -7.66
C LEU A 169 4.39 15.45 -7.50
N SER A 170 3.25 14.87 -7.17
CA SER A 170 2.01 15.62 -6.91
C SER A 170 1.29 15.11 -5.68
N VAL A 171 0.57 16.03 -5.03
CA VAL A 171 -0.34 15.72 -3.93
C VAL A 171 -1.75 16.13 -4.35
N HIS A 172 -2.66 15.17 -4.39
CA HIS A 172 -4.07 15.40 -4.65
C HIS A 172 -4.87 15.21 -3.36
N HIS A 173 -5.73 16.18 -3.03
CA HIS A 173 -6.58 16.12 -1.85
C HIS A 173 -8.04 16.00 -2.28
N GLY A 174 -8.57 14.78 -2.20
CA GLY A 174 -9.95 14.45 -2.55
C GLY A 174 -10.91 14.49 -1.36
N PRO A 175 -12.22 14.32 -1.61
CA PRO A 175 -13.25 14.28 -0.56
C PRO A 175 -13.13 13.10 0.41
N LEU A 176 -12.45 12.02 0.02
CA LEU A 176 -12.28 10.83 0.86
C LEU A 176 -10.82 10.55 1.23
N SER A 177 -9.87 11.02 0.41
CA SER A 177 -8.48 10.58 0.49
C SER A 177 -7.47 11.68 0.17
N LEU A 178 -6.23 11.46 0.59
CA LEU A 178 -5.07 12.19 0.11
C LEU A 178 -4.16 11.24 -0.67
N THR A 179 -3.79 11.61 -1.89
CA THR A 179 -2.94 10.80 -2.77
C THR A 179 -1.63 11.52 -3.04
N ILE A 180 -0.51 10.84 -2.78
CA ILE A 180 0.80 11.22 -3.34
C ILE A 180 1.03 10.39 -4.60
N SER A 181 1.28 11.04 -5.74
CA SER A 181 1.62 10.39 -7.01
C SER A 181 2.98 10.83 -7.50
N SER A 182 3.73 9.91 -8.11
CA SER A 182 5.06 10.19 -8.67
C SER A 182 5.32 9.35 -9.92
N ASP A 183 5.88 9.97 -10.96
CA ASP A 183 6.60 9.27 -12.01
C ASP A 183 8.09 9.23 -11.65
N ASN A 184 8.71 8.06 -11.79
CA ASN A 184 10.09 7.85 -11.38
C ASN A 184 10.93 7.21 -12.48
N SER A 185 12.23 7.53 -12.46
CA SER A 185 13.23 6.92 -13.30
C SER A 185 14.23 6.10 -12.48
N TRP A 186 14.46 4.85 -12.89
CA TRP A 186 15.41 3.95 -12.25
C TRP A 186 16.76 4.03 -12.96
N TYR A 187 17.85 4.16 -12.20
CA TYR A 187 19.21 4.31 -12.74
C TYR A 187 20.21 3.40 -12.05
N CYS A 188 21.29 3.08 -12.77
CA CYS A 188 22.54 2.55 -12.25
C CYS A 188 23.71 3.38 -12.80
N GLY A 189 24.29 4.25 -11.96
CA GLY A 189 25.15 5.33 -12.46
C GLY A 189 24.35 6.24 -13.40
N ASP A 190 24.87 6.50 -14.60
CA ASP A 190 24.18 7.32 -15.62
C ASP A 190 23.23 6.50 -16.53
N ARG A 191 23.22 5.17 -16.38
CA ARG A 191 22.38 4.30 -17.20
C ARG A 191 20.96 4.27 -16.63
N LYS A 192 19.99 4.77 -17.40
CA LYS A 192 18.56 4.56 -17.12
C LYS A 192 18.20 3.09 -17.39
N LEU A 193 17.45 2.50 -16.46
CA LEU A 193 17.05 1.08 -16.49
C LEU A 193 15.60 0.90 -16.94
N MET A 194 14.70 1.75 -16.43
CA MET A 194 13.26 1.73 -16.66
C MET A 194 12.61 2.95 -15.99
N THR A 195 11.30 3.11 -16.15
CA THR A 195 10.50 4.06 -15.36
C THR A 195 9.40 3.33 -14.58
N ASP A 196 8.81 4.01 -13.60
CA ASP A 196 7.57 3.58 -12.97
C ASP A 196 6.63 4.76 -12.70
N HIS A 197 5.37 4.42 -12.42
CA HIS A 197 4.41 5.31 -11.78
C HIS A 197 4.01 4.73 -10.42
N ARG A 198 3.93 5.57 -9.40
CA ARG A 198 3.52 5.18 -8.04
C ARG A 198 2.42 6.08 -7.54
N SER A 199 1.44 5.49 -6.86
CA SER A 199 0.47 6.24 -6.05
C SER A 199 0.36 5.65 -4.64
N TYR A 200 0.24 6.57 -3.68
CA TYR A 200 0.07 6.29 -2.25
C TYR A 200 -1.19 7.02 -1.79
N ARG A 201 -2.30 6.29 -1.69
CA ARG A 201 -3.63 6.85 -1.42
C ARG A 201 -4.06 6.53 0.01
N LEU A 202 -4.17 7.58 0.82
CA LEU A 202 -4.42 7.50 2.25
C LEU A 202 -5.90 7.76 2.57
N PHE A 203 -6.51 6.88 3.36
CA PHE A 203 -7.87 7.03 3.87
C PHE A 203 -7.86 7.02 5.40
N ASP A 204 -8.53 8.00 6.00
CA ASP A 204 -8.91 7.98 7.41
C ASP A 204 -10.03 6.96 7.62
N THR A 205 -10.00 6.17 8.69
CA THR A 205 -11.10 5.24 8.93
C THR A 205 -11.54 5.18 10.39
N LYS A 206 -12.87 5.12 10.58
CA LYS A 206 -13.53 5.04 11.89
C LYS A 206 -13.35 3.69 12.62
N ARG A 207 -12.40 2.85 12.21
CA ARG A 207 -12.19 1.49 12.75
C ARG A 207 -10.82 1.33 13.41
N ASP A 208 -10.30 2.37 14.06
CA ASP A 208 -8.98 2.38 14.70
C ASP A 208 -7.85 1.95 13.76
N SER A 209 -7.95 2.39 12.49
CA SER A 209 -6.99 2.05 11.44
C SER A 209 -6.86 3.16 10.43
N VAL A 210 -5.71 3.21 9.79
CA VAL A 210 -5.47 4.02 8.60
C VAL A 210 -5.22 3.08 7.43
N ILE A 211 -5.80 3.39 6.27
CA ILE A 211 -5.60 2.60 5.06
C ILE A 211 -4.70 3.39 4.11
N LEU A 212 -3.63 2.75 3.66
CA LEU A 212 -2.73 3.24 2.64
C LEU A 212 -2.74 2.26 1.47
N ASP A 213 -3.45 2.62 0.42
CA ASP A 213 -3.40 1.90 -0.84
C ASP A 213 -2.17 2.34 -1.63
N ILE A 214 -1.40 1.35 -2.10
CA ILE A 214 -0.16 1.55 -2.84
C ILE A 214 -0.30 0.88 -4.19
N MET A 215 -0.09 1.65 -5.26
CA MET A 215 0.05 1.11 -6.60
C MET A 215 1.44 1.39 -7.14
N LEU A 216 2.00 0.41 -7.85
CA LEU A 216 3.22 0.52 -8.63
C LEU A 216 2.95 0.02 -10.05
N THR A 217 3.13 0.88 -11.05
CA THR A 217 3.12 0.49 -12.47
C THR A 217 4.53 0.61 -13.03
N LEU A 218 5.18 -0.53 -13.22
CA LEU A 218 6.48 -0.66 -13.88
C LEU A 218 6.32 -0.42 -15.38
N LYS A 219 7.24 0.32 -16.00
CA LYS A 219 7.23 0.63 -17.43
C LYS A 219 8.59 0.28 -18.05
N ALA A 220 8.60 -0.61 -19.03
CA ALA A 220 9.81 -1.01 -19.75
C ALA A 220 10.24 0.05 -20.78
N SER A 221 10.60 1.25 -20.29
CA SER A 221 10.86 2.44 -21.13
C SER A 221 12.21 2.42 -21.85
N GLU A 222 13.15 1.59 -21.40
CA GLU A 222 14.53 1.52 -21.91
C GLU A 222 14.81 0.18 -22.61
N GLY A 223 13.78 -0.42 -23.22
CA GLY A 223 13.79 -1.77 -23.77
C GLY A 223 13.34 -2.83 -22.75
N ASP A 224 13.59 -4.10 -23.06
CA ASP A 224 13.17 -5.20 -22.19
C ASP A 224 13.71 -5.08 -20.77
N VAL A 225 12.86 -5.39 -19.79
CA VAL A 225 13.21 -5.43 -18.37
C VAL A 225 13.12 -6.86 -17.85
N THR A 226 14.23 -7.39 -17.36
CA THR A 226 14.29 -8.66 -16.63
C THR A 226 14.20 -8.39 -15.13
N ILE A 227 13.13 -8.87 -14.50
CA ILE A 227 12.93 -8.83 -13.06
C ILE A 227 13.40 -10.18 -12.48
N GLY A 228 14.49 -10.15 -11.71
CA GLY A 228 15.19 -11.35 -11.24
C GLY A 228 14.59 -12.03 -10.02
N ASP A 229 14.83 -13.34 -9.91
CA ASP A 229 14.36 -14.29 -8.90
C ASP A 229 14.98 -14.18 -7.49
N THR A 230 15.18 -12.95 -7.02
CA THR A 230 15.87 -12.72 -5.75
C THR A 230 14.98 -12.98 -4.53
N LYS A 231 15.62 -13.32 -3.40
CA LYS A 231 14.91 -13.36 -2.11
C LYS A 231 14.36 -11.98 -1.72
N GLU A 232 14.83 -10.90 -2.35
CA GLU A 232 14.42 -9.50 -2.20
C GLU A 232 13.56 -8.94 -3.36
N GLY A 233 12.94 -9.79 -4.17
CA GLY A 233 12.25 -9.40 -5.41
C GLY A 233 10.91 -8.69 -5.27
N GLY A 234 10.50 -8.23 -4.10
CA GLY A 234 9.09 -7.93 -3.78
C GLY A 234 8.51 -6.55 -4.10
N PHE A 235 9.35 -5.58 -4.47
CA PHE A 235 9.00 -4.15 -4.50
C PHE A 235 8.61 -3.60 -3.12
N LEU A 236 7.37 -3.79 -2.66
CA LEU A 236 6.93 -3.27 -1.37
C LEU A 236 7.65 -4.00 -0.22
N CYS A 237 8.24 -3.23 0.69
CA CYS A 237 8.87 -3.74 1.91
C CYS A 237 8.54 -2.84 3.08
N ILE A 238 8.26 -3.44 4.23
CA ILE A 238 8.14 -2.75 5.52
C ILE A 238 9.17 -3.33 6.50
N ARG A 239 9.92 -2.43 7.14
CA ARG A 239 10.77 -2.75 8.30
C ARG A 239 10.20 -2.09 9.55
N VAL A 240 9.65 -2.87 10.47
CA VAL A 240 9.05 -2.38 11.71
C VAL A 240 10.09 -1.94 12.75
N ASN A 241 9.63 -1.19 13.75
CA ASN A 241 10.42 -0.78 14.90
C ASN A 241 11.03 -2.02 15.60
N PRO A 242 12.30 -1.99 16.06
CA PRO A 242 12.93 -3.12 16.73
C PRO A 242 12.15 -3.69 17.93
N SER A 243 11.42 -2.85 18.68
CA SER A 243 10.55 -3.29 19.78
C SER A 243 9.42 -4.22 19.32
N MET A 244 9.08 -4.18 18.04
CA MET A 244 8.06 -5.02 17.41
C MET A 244 8.64 -6.27 16.76
N ASN A 245 9.94 -6.55 16.86
CA ASN A 245 10.54 -7.73 16.24
C ASN A 245 9.84 -9.02 16.71
N ALA A 246 9.41 -9.89 15.79
CA ALA A 246 8.80 -11.16 16.18
C ALA A 246 9.77 -12.14 16.87
N SER A 247 11.09 -11.92 16.74
CA SER A 247 12.09 -12.61 17.57
C SER A 247 12.18 -12.07 19.01
N ASP A 248 11.51 -10.95 19.31
CA ASP A 248 11.61 -10.21 20.57
C ASP A 248 10.26 -9.54 20.94
N GLY A 249 9.20 -10.34 21.10
CA GLY A 249 7.91 -9.89 21.64
C GLY A 249 6.88 -9.42 20.60
N GLY A 250 7.26 -9.21 19.34
CA GLY A 250 6.33 -9.02 18.24
C GLY A 250 5.74 -10.31 17.68
N THR A 251 4.97 -10.20 16.60
CA THR A 251 4.32 -11.33 15.92
C THR A 251 4.15 -11.03 14.43
N MET A 252 4.48 -12.01 13.60
CA MET A 252 4.04 -12.07 12.20
C MET A 252 2.85 -13.03 12.13
N GLN A 253 1.86 -12.79 11.26
CA GLN A 253 0.75 -13.73 11.06
C GLN A 253 0.27 -13.69 9.61
N ASN A 254 0.03 -14.86 9.03
CA ASN A 254 -0.47 -14.99 7.67
C ASN A 254 -1.96 -15.39 7.61
N ALA A 255 -2.53 -15.40 6.40
CA ALA A 255 -3.94 -15.73 6.16
C ALA A 255 -4.37 -17.15 6.57
N TYR A 256 -3.41 -18.06 6.75
CA TYR A 256 -3.66 -19.45 7.18
C TYR A 256 -3.47 -19.64 8.69
N GLY A 257 -3.17 -18.56 9.43
CA GLY A 257 -2.97 -18.59 10.88
C GLY A 257 -1.57 -19.02 11.32
N ALA A 258 -0.62 -19.19 10.39
CA ALA A 258 0.78 -19.37 10.78
C ALA A 258 1.32 -18.08 11.38
N SER A 259 2.11 -18.20 12.45
CA SER A 259 2.64 -17.05 13.21
C SER A 259 4.14 -17.13 13.51
N ASP A 260 4.85 -18.04 12.83
CA ASP A 260 6.28 -18.20 12.93
C ASP A 260 6.97 -18.00 11.56
N GLU A 261 8.28 -17.79 11.56
CA GLU A 261 9.03 -17.66 10.30
C GLU A 261 8.87 -18.90 9.43
N LYS A 262 8.78 -20.10 10.01
CA LYS A 262 8.67 -21.36 9.26
C LYS A 262 7.40 -21.41 8.41
N GLY A 263 6.27 -20.96 8.95
CA GLY A 263 4.98 -20.95 8.26
C GLY A 263 4.71 -19.70 7.44
N CYS A 264 5.54 -18.67 7.56
CA CYS A 264 5.35 -17.39 6.87
C CYS A 264 6.42 -17.12 5.78
N TRP A 265 7.67 -17.56 5.97
CA TRP A 265 8.78 -17.36 5.03
C TRP A 265 8.61 -18.18 3.76
N SER A 266 8.58 -17.50 2.60
CA SER A 266 8.41 -18.09 1.27
C SER A 266 7.10 -18.85 1.06
N MET A 267 6.17 -18.77 2.02
CA MET A 267 4.87 -19.40 1.91
C MET A 267 3.89 -18.46 1.19
N PRO A 268 3.05 -18.97 0.28
CA PRO A 268 2.01 -18.15 -0.35
C PRO A 268 1.00 -17.70 0.70
N SER A 269 0.56 -16.44 0.66
CA SER A 269 -0.52 -15.97 1.51
C SER A 269 -1.18 -14.72 0.94
N HIS A 270 -2.49 -14.59 1.14
CA HIS A 270 -3.29 -13.45 0.68
C HIS A 270 -2.94 -12.14 1.39
N TRP A 271 -2.46 -12.25 2.63
CA TRP A 271 -2.03 -11.13 3.44
C TRP A 271 -1.00 -11.59 4.49
N MET A 272 -0.20 -10.64 4.95
CA MET A 272 0.71 -10.80 6.08
C MET A 272 0.53 -9.62 7.02
N ASP A 273 0.30 -9.92 8.29
CA ASP A 273 0.28 -8.95 9.39
C ASP A 273 1.59 -9.03 10.18
N TYR A 274 2.08 -7.89 10.63
CA TYR A 274 3.23 -7.77 11.51
C TYR A 274 2.93 -6.73 12.58
N TYR A 275 2.82 -7.16 13.83
CA TYR A 275 2.45 -6.31 14.96
C TYR A 275 3.30 -6.61 16.19
N GLY A 276 3.32 -5.70 17.15
CA GLY A 276 4.08 -5.86 18.38
C GLY A 276 3.96 -4.65 19.29
N PRO A 277 4.63 -4.70 20.45
CA PRO A 277 4.69 -3.56 21.35
C PRO A 277 5.50 -2.42 20.71
N VAL A 278 5.02 -1.20 20.83
CA VAL A 278 5.69 0.02 20.39
C VAL A 278 5.24 1.19 21.26
N GLY A 279 6.17 1.74 22.04
CA GLY A 279 5.81 2.66 23.13
C GLY A 279 4.92 1.95 24.17
N ASP A 280 3.81 2.60 24.54
CA ASP A 280 2.80 2.04 25.46
C ASP A 280 1.65 1.32 24.73
N GLU A 281 1.81 1.07 23.42
CA GLU A 281 0.77 0.55 22.55
C GLU A 281 1.17 -0.81 21.95
N THR A 282 0.18 -1.56 21.47
CA THR A 282 0.38 -2.63 20.49
C THR A 282 -0.16 -2.14 19.18
N ALA A 283 0.66 -2.14 18.14
CA ALA A 283 0.28 -1.68 16.82
C ALA A 283 0.94 -2.52 15.74
N GLY A 284 0.47 -2.41 14.50
CA GLY A 284 1.00 -3.20 13.41
C GLY A 284 0.62 -2.71 12.02
N PHE A 285 1.12 -3.45 11.06
CA PHE A 285 0.91 -3.25 9.64
C PHE A 285 0.47 -4.58 9.02
N ALA A 286 -0.68 -4.58 8.34
CA ALA A 286 -1.08 -5.68 7.48
C ALA A 286 -0.98 -5.27 6.02
N ILE A 287 -0.28 -6.07 5.21
CA ILE A 287 -0.19 -5.89 3.76
C ILE A 287 -1.13 -6.90 3.09
N PHE A 288 -2.03 -6.41 2.24
CA PHE A 288 -2.93 -7.23 1.42
C PHE A 288 -2.41 -7.30 -0.01
N ASP A 289 -2.25 -8.51 -0.53
CA ASP A 289 -1.93 -8.73 -1.93
C ASP A 289 -3.21 -8.62 -2.78
N HIS A 290 -3.16 -7.91 -3.91
CA HIS A 290 -4.34 -7.75 -4.75
C HIS A 290 -4.55 -8.99 -5.66
N PRO A 291 -5.78 -9.48 -5.86
CA PRO A 291 -6.07 -10.64 -6.71
C PRO A 291 -5.57 -10.55 -8.16
N GLU A 292 -5.42 -9.33 -8.68
CA GLU A 292 -4.89 -9.07 -10.04
C GLU A 292 -3.35 -9.01 -10.10
N ASN A 293 -2.65 -9.07 -8.98
CA ASN A 293 -1.18 -9.04 -8.99
C ASN A 293 -0.61 -10.31 -9.63
N PHE A 294 0.53 -10.16 -10.29
CA PHE A 294 1.27 -11.28 -10.86
C PHE A 294 1.63 -12.32 -9.77
N ARG A 295 1.26 -13.59 -10.04
CA ARG A 295 1.42 -14.76 -9.14
C ARG A 295 0.66 -14.63 -7.81
N TYR A 296 -0.50 -14.00 -7.81
CA TYR A 296 -1.40 -14.01 -6.67
C TYR A 296 -1.87 -15.44 -6.25
N PRO A 297 -2.00 -15.72 -4.93
CA PRO A 297 -1.41 -14.95 -3.84
C PRO A 297 0.11 -15.08 -3.83
N THR A 298 0.79 -13.96 -3.63
CA THR A 298 2.25 -13.89 -3.57
C THR A 298 2.82 -14.72 -2.41
N THR A 299 4.11 -15.08 -2.52
CA THR A 299 4.89 -15.61 -1.40
C THR A 299 5.52 -14.45 -0.62
N TRP A 300 5.97 -14.69 0.62
CA TRP A 300 6.41 -13.60 1.51
C TRP A 300 7.87 -13.72 1.92
N HIS A 301 8.62 -12.64 1.78
CA HIS A 301 9.91 -12.47 2.48
C HIS A 301 9.58 -11.90 3.85
N VAL A 302 9.65 -12.69 4.92
CA VAL A 302 9.34 -12.24 6.29
C VAL A 302 10.32 -12.77 7.33
N ARG A 303 10.82 -11.90 8.21
CA ARG A 303 11.86 -12.21 9.18
C ARG A 303 11.47 -11.75 10.57
N GLY A 304 11.93 -12.48 11.57
CA GLY A 304 11.72 -12.23 12.99
C GLY A 304 12.37 -10.94 13.46
N TYR A 305 13.37 -10.44 12.72
CA TYR A 305 13.97 -9.14 12.98
C TYR A 305 13.13 -7.94 12.50
N GLY A 306 11.87 -8.14 12.09
CA GLY A 306 10.95 -7.03 11.77
C GLY A 306 10.82 -6.66 10.30
N LEU A 307 11.34 -7.45 9.35
CA LEU A 307 11.13 -7.19 7.92
C LEU A 307 10.03 -8.07 7.37
N PHE A 308 9.15 -7.52 6.55
CA PHE A 308 8.22 -8.30 5.75
C PHE A 308 7.86 -7.60 4.44
N ALA A 309 7.76 -8.39 3.37
CA ALA A 309 7.54 -7.94 2.01
C ALA A 309 6.80 -9.02 1.20
N PRO A 310 5.72 -8.67 0.46
CA PRO A 310 5.21 -9.55 -0.59
C PRO A 310 6.31 -9.75 -1.64
N ASN A 311 6.60 -10.98 -2.04
CA ASN A 311 7.67 -11.29 -3.00
C ASN A 311 7.26 -12.42 -3.95
N CYS A 312 6.73 -12.07 -5.11
CA CYS A 312 6.29 -13.06 -6.11
C CYS A 312 7.44 -13.71 -6.91
N TRP A 313 8.69 -13.39 -6.61
CA TRP A 313 9.89 -13.92 -7.28
C TRP A 313 10.74 -14.83 -6.41
N MET A 314 10.45 -14.93 -5.12
CA MET A 314 11.22 -15.78 -4.23
C MET A 314 11.15 -17.26 -4.65
N PHE A 315 12.29 -17.81 -5.08
CA PHE A 315 12.41 -19.19 -5.60
C PHE A 315 11.49 -19.48 -6.79
N LYS A 316 11.23 -18.48 -7.64
CA LYS A 316 10.43 -18.59 -8.85
C LYS A 316 11.18 -17.97 -10.02
N PRO A 317 11.01 -18.44 -11.27
CA PRO A 317 11.76 -17.89 -12.40
C PRO A 317 11.62 -16.38 -12.54
N ASP A 318 12.67 -15.77 -13.11
CA ASP A 318 12.67 -14.40 -13.60
C ASP A 318 11.45 -14.09 -14.46
N HIS A 319 11.09 -12.80 -14.52
CA HIS A 319 10.05 -12.31 -15.41
C HIS A 319 10.64 -11.31 -16.40
N ARG A 320 10.38 -11.50 -17.69
CA ARG A 320 10.72 -10.53 -18.74
C ARG A 320 9.48 -9.70 -19.07
N LEU A 321 9.59 -8.40 -18.81
CA LEU A 321 8.67 -7.38 -19.27
C LEU A 321 9.19 -6.86 -20.62
N GLU A 322 8.39 -6.99 -21.69
CA GLU A 322 8.79 -6.59 -23.04
C GLU A 322 8.92 -5.06 -23.14
N SER A 323 9.78 -4.56 -24.02
CA SER A 323 9.87 -3.14 -24.35
C SER A 323 8.49 -2.52 -24.52
N ASP A 324 8.31 -1.31 -23.96
CA ASP A 324 7.07 -0.51 -24.05
C ASP A 324 5.84 -1.15 -23.38
N SER A 325 6.01 -2.26 -22.65
CA SER A 325 4.94 -2.87 -21.85
C SER A 325 4.98 -2.41 -20.39
N GLU A 326 3.85 -2.62 -19.71
CA GLU A 326 3.66 -2.23 -18.31
C GLU A 326 3.28 -3.45 -17.45
N MET A 327 3.70 -3.42 -16.19
CA MET A 327 3.28 -4.38 -15.17
C MET A 327 2.84 -3.64 -13.92
N ARG A 328 1.63 -3.94 -13.44
CA ARG A 328 1.03 -3.26 -12.30
C ARG A 328 0.98 -4.17 -11.07
N PHE A 329 1.31 -3.58 -9.93
CA PHE A 329 1.12 -4.13 -8.60
C PHE A 329 0.23 -3.21 -7.77
N ARG A 330 -0.61 -3.82 -6.94
CA ARG A 330 -1.51 -3.14 -6.00
C ARG A 330 -1.40 -3.79 -4.63
N TRP A 331 -1.28 -2.99 -3.60
CA TRP A 331 -1.30 -3.44 -2.22
C TRP A 331 -2.15 -2.51 -1.38
N ARG A 332 -2.82 -3.06 -0.37
CA ARG A 332 -3.40 -2.27 0.71
C ARG A 332 -2.59 -2.48 1.97
N VAL A 333 -2.08 -1.41 2.55
CA VAL A 333 -1.45 -1.42 3.88
C VAL A 333 -2.49 -0.93 4.89
N THR A 334 -2.88 -1.79 5.81
CA THR A 334 -3.69 -1.40 6.97
C THR A 334 -2.77 -1.13 8.14
N ILE A 335 -2.68 0.13 8.57
CA ILE A 335 -1.99 0.55 9.79
C ILE A 335 -3.02 0.45 10.91
N HIS A 336 -2.73 -0.30 11.97
CA HIS A 336 -3.73 -0.63 12.98
C HIS A 336 -3.17 -0.63 14.40
N THR A 337 -4.06 -0.46 15.38
CA THR A 337 -3.77 -0.71 16.80
C THR A 337 -4.39 -2.03 17.25
N GLY A 338 -3.61 -2.82 17.97
CA GLY A 338 -3.97 -4.16 18.40
C GLY A 338 -3.26 -5.27 17.64
N ASP A 339 -3.78 -6.48 17.84
CA ASP A 339 -3.35 -7.69 17.14
C ASP A 339 -4.24 -7.98 15.91
N THR A 340 -3.87 -9.02 15.15
CA THR A 340 -4.58 -9.47 13.96
C THR A 340 -6.09 -9.68 14.17
N ASN A 341 -6.50 -10.18 15.34
CA ASN A 341 -7.90 -10.48 15.65
C ASN A 341 -8.67 -9.21 16.03
N LYS A 342 -8.12 -8.40 16.96
CA LYS A 342 -8.72 -7.14 17.38
C LYS A 342 -8.89 -6.18 16.20
N SER A 343 -7.90 -6.13 15.32
CA SER A 343 -7.89 -5.31 14.11
C SER A 343 -8.73 -5.90 12.96
N GLN A 344 -9.23 -7.13 13.12
CA GLN A 344 -10.10 -7.83 12.16
C GLN A 344 -9.48 -7.93 10.76
N ILE A 345 -8.18 -8.21 10.70
CA ILE A 345 -7.38 -8.18 9.47
C ILE A 345 -7.98 -9.10 8.40
N GLY A 346 -8.37 -10.32 8.76
CA GLY A 346 -9.02 -11.24 7.81
C GLY A 346 -10.31 -10.69 7.20
N SER A 347 -11.17 -10.03 8.00
CA SER A 347 -12.40 -9.43 7.49
C SER A 347 -12.13 -8.23 6.58
N ARG A 348 -11.13 -7.40 6.91
CA ARG A 348 -10.71 -6.26 6.09
C ARG A 348 -10.10 -6.70 4.77
N PHE A 349 -9.32 -7.78 4.77
CA PHE A 349 -8.80 -8.35 3.53
C PHE A 349 -9.94 -8.77 2.61
N LEU A 350 -10.98 -9.44 3.15
CA LEU A 350 -12.13 -9.78 2.35
C LEU A 350 -12.79 -8.52 1.76
N ASP A 351 -12.98 -7.46 2.56
CA ASP A 351 -13.53 -6.16 2.08
C ASP A 351 -12.71 -5.54 0.94
N TYR A 352 -11.41 -5.80 0.92
CA TYR A 352 -10.49 -5.39 -0.16
C TYR A 352 -10.57 -6.30 -1.39
N ALA A 353 -10.59 -7.63 -1.21
CA ALA A 353 -10.48 -8.60 -2.30
C ALA A 353 -11.81 -8.95 -2.99
N ASP A 354 -12.94 -8.88 -2.28
CA ASP A 354 -14.30 -9.13 -2.80
C ASP A 354 -15.27 -8.18 -2.09
N GLY A 355 -15.11 -6.88 -2.37
CA GLY A 355 -15.76 -5.77 -1.68
C GLY A 355 -17.23 -5.55 -2.02
N LEU A 356 -17.61 -4.28 -2.14
CA LEU A 356 -18.98 -3.87 -2.43
C LEU A 356 -19.28 -4.04 -3.92
N ARG A 357 -20.45 -4.59 -4.25
CA ARG A 357 -20.92 -4.73 -5.63
C ARG A 357 -21.92 -3.63 -5.91
N MET A 358 -21.67 -2.89 -6.98
CA MET A 358 -22.62 -1.93 -7.51
C MET A 358 -23.27 -2.53 -8.75
N GLU A 359 -24.60 -2.55 -8.76
CA GLU A 359 -25.40 -3.04 -9.88
C GLU A 359 -26.29 -1.90 -10.38
N ILE A 360 -26.30 -1.66 -11.69
CA ILE A 360 -27.17 -0.66 -12.32
C ILE A 360 -28.58 -1.26 -12.41
N GLU A 361 -29.59 -0.53 -11.93
CA GLU A 361 -30.99 -0.92 -12.11
C GLU A 361 -31.42 -0.62 -13.56
N GLU A 362 -32.07 -1.59 -14.24
CA GLU A 362 -32.62 -1.45 -15.61
C GLU A 362 -33.80 -0.46 -15.71
#